data_AF-A0AAD9WT57-F1
#
_entry.id   AF-A0AAD9WT57-F1
#
_cell.length_a   1.000
_cell.length_b   1.000
_cell.length_c   1.000
_cell.angle_alpha   90.00
_cell.angle_beta   90.00
_cell.angle_gamma   90.00
#
_symmetry.space_group_name_H-M   'P 1'
#
loop_
_entity.id
_entity.type
_entity.pdbx_description
1 polymer ?
#
loop_
_entity_poly.entity_id
_entity_poly.type
_entity_poly.pdbx_seq_one_letter_code
_entity_poly.pdbx_strand_id
1 'polypeptide(L)'
;MRQNFEWKVKRSNKTTLHLVCLMENCTWKLRAVRRDEGTYFQVRSFVNEHTCPLEEIHCRHRQASVVIIGEVIAPRLQQQDGRLMHPKNIIVDIQSMYGIQIMYSKAHTALDYALSLLYGTHEETFQLLPSFGYVLEQKKSQHNH
;
A
#
# COMPACT_ATOMS: atom_id res chain seq x y z
N MET A 1 12.80 -9.07 17.35
CA MET A 1 11.88 -8.80 16.22
C MET A 1 11.22 -7.45 16.44
N ARG A 2 11.50 -6.45 15.59
CA ARG A 2 10.76 -5.18 15.58
C ARG A 2 9.49 -5.43 14.77
N GLN A 3 8.35 -5.53 15.43
CA GLN A 3 7.07 -5.59 14.72
C GLN A 3 6.73 -4.16 14.28
N ASN A 4 6.69 -3.95 12.96
CA ASN A 4 6.37 -2.66 12.34
C ASN A 4 4.86 -2.40 12.46
N PHE A 5 4.37 -2.15 13.67
CA PHE A 5 2.97 -1.81 13.92
C PHE A 5 2.82 -0.33 14.25
N GLU A 6 1.68 0.22 13.83
CA GLU A 6 1.33 1.61 14.07
C GLU A 6 0.27 1.73 15.19
N TRP A 7 0.35 2.78 15.98
CA TRP A 7 -0.56 3.08 17.08
C TRP A 7 -1.07 4.52 16.97
N LYS A 8 -2.21 4.79 17.60
CA LYS A 8 -2.79 6.14 17.70
C LYS A 8 -3.00 6.57 19.14
N VAL A 9 -2.99 7.87 19.37
CA VAL A 9 -3.34 8.46 20.67
C VAL A 9 -4.86 8.42 20.82
N LYS A 10 -5.37 7.57 21.72
CA LYS A 10 -6.80 7.58 22.10
C LYS A 10 -7.11 8.72 23.07
N ARG A 11 -6.17 9.03 23.98
CA ARG A 11 -6.28 10.14 24.92
C ARG A 11 -4.90 10.64 25.29
N SER A 12 -4.69 11.95 25.24
CA SER A 12 -3.52 12.60 25.81
C SER A 12 -3.95 13.86 26.55
N ASN A 13 -3.56 13.97 27.81
CA ASN A 13 -3.75 15.16 28.62
C ASN A 13 -2.62 15.27 29.65
N LYS A 14 -2.66 16.30 30.51
CA LYS A 14 -1.60 16.58 31.48
C LYS A 14 -1.35 15.45 32.49
N THR A 15 -2.28 14.50 32.65
CA THR A 15 -2.19 13.44 33.67
C THR A 15 -2.21 12.03 33.09
N THR A 16 -2.65 11.83 31.84
CA THR A 16 -2.84 10.51 31.23
C THR A 16 -2.45 10.51 29.76
N LEU A 17 -1.69 9.48 29.37
CA LEU A 17 -1.46 9.09 27.99
C LEU A 17 -2.08 7.71 27.76
N HIS A 18 -2.90 7.57 26.73
CA HIS A 18 -3.50 6.31 26.32
C HIS A 18 -3.30 6.11 24.83
N LEU A 19 -2.47 5.14 24.49
CA LEU A 19 -2.19 4.69 23.15
C LEU A 19 -2.96 3.40 22.87
N VAL A 20 -3.48 3.27 21.67
CA VAL A 20 -4.19 2.07 21.20
C VAL A 20 -3.72 1.72 19.80
N CYS A 21 -3.92 0.47 19.41
CA CYS A 21 -3.74 0.09 18.03
C CYS A 21 -4.64 0.93 17.11
N LEU A 22 -4.17 1.15 15.89
CA LEU A 22 -4.94 1.82 14.85
C LEU A 22 -6.20 1.04 14.45
N MET A 23 -6.15 -0.30 14.53
CA MET A 23 -7.26 -1.20 14.27
C MET A 23 -8.32 -1.13 15.37
N GLU A 24 -9.57 -0.98 14.97
CA GLU A 24 -10.70 -1.05 15.90
C GLU A 24 -10.78 -2.44 16.52
N ASN A 25 -11.16 -2.50 17.79
CA ASN A 25 -11.30 -3.73 18.58
C ASN A 25 -10.00 -4.56 18.76
N CYS A 26 -8.85 -4.06 18.34
CA CYS A 26 -7.56 -4.67 18.66
C CYS A 26 -7.23 -4.52 20.16
N THR A 27 -6.68 -5.59 20.74
CA THR A 27 -6.35 -5.66 22.17
C THR A 27 -5.15 -4.80 22.57
N TRP A 28 -4.25 -4.47 21.64
CA TRP A 28 -3.03 -3.76 21.95
C TRP A 28 -3.33 -2.34 22.44
N LYS A 29 -2.76 -2.01 23.61
CA LYS A 29 -2.94 -0.70 24.26
C LYS A 29 -1.86 -0.44 25.31
N LEU A 30 -1.50 0.82 25.44
CA LEU A 30 -0.61 1.33 26.49
C LEU A 30 -1.30 2.48 27.21
N ARG A 31 -1.38 2.40 28.54
CA ARG A 31 -1.82 3.50 29.38
C ARG A 31 -0.70 3.89 30.32
N ALA A 32 -0.33 5.16 30.28
CA ALA A 32 0.60 5.77 31.20
C ALA A 32 -0.06 6.95 31.92
N VAL A 33 0.35 7.19 33.16
CA VAL A 33 -0.14 8.33 33.95
C VAL A 33 1.04 9.16 34.43
N ARG A 34 0.88 10.48 34.41
CA ARG A 34 1.88 11.38 34.99
C ARG A 34 1.88 11.18 36.50
N ARG A 35 3.07 11.18 37.11
CA ARG A 35 3.18 11.24 38.56
C ARG A 35 3.11 12.69 39.01
N ASP A 36 2.48 12.93 40.15
CA ASP A 36 2.27 14.29 40.67
C ASP A 36 3.59 15.02 40.94
N GLU A 37 4.64 14.25 41.24
CA GLU A 37 6.00 14.73 41.53
C GLU A 37 6.96 14.69 40.33
N GLY A 38 6.50 14.23 39.15
CA GLY A 38 7.38 13.93 38.01
C GLY A 38 7.01 14.67 36.73
N THR A 39 8.03 14.99 35.91
CA THR A 39 7.89 15.45 34.52
C THR A 39 7.62 14.29 33.54
N TYR A 40 7.61 13.05 34.03
CA TYR A 40 7.49 11.83 33.23
C TYR A 40 6.17 11.08 33.47
N PHE A 41 5.79 10.27 32.48
CA PHE A 41 4.65 9.36 32.56
C PHE A 41 5.13 7.97 32.94
N GLN A 42 4.47 7.37 33.94
CA GLN A 42 4.70 5.98 34.30
C GLN A 42 3.66 5.08 33.61
N VAL A 43 4.13 4.04 32.93
CA VAL A 43 3.26 3.01 32.35
C VAL A 43 2.52 2.28 33.48
N ARG A 44 1.18 2.27 33.41
CA ARG A 44 0.30 1.60 34.39
C ARG A 44 -0.28 0.31 33.86
N SER A 45 -0.54 0.25 32.56
CA SER A 45 -1.01 -0.96 31.90
C SER A 45 -0.46 -1.02 30.50
N PHE A 46 0.03 -2.20 30.12
CA PHE A 46 0.51 -2.46 28.78
C PHE A 46 0.04 -3.85 28.35
N VAL A 47 -0.75 -3.88 27.27
CA VAL A 47 -1.11 -5.12 26.57
C VAL A 47 -0.32 -5.11 25.27
N ASN A 48 0.70 -5.97 25.19
CA ASN A 48 1.58 -6.07 24.03
C ASN A 48 1.09 -7.09 22.99
N GLU A 49 -0.10 -7.65 23.18
CA GLU A 49 -0.70 -8.60 22.26
C GLU A 49 -1.64 -7.87 21.30
N HIS A 50 -1.45 -8.14 20.00
CA HIS A 50 -2.34 -7.71 18.94
C HIS A 50 -3.28 -8.83 18.55
N THR A 51 -4.59 -8.58 18.56
CA THR A 51 -5.60 -9.43 17.93
C THR A 51 -5.92 -9.01 16.50
N CYS A 52 -5.36 -7.91 16.01
CA CYS A 52 -5.60 -7.48 14.64
C CYS A 52 -4.80 -8.35 13.64
N PRO A 53 -5.41 -8.73 12.50
CA PRO A 53 -4.71 -9.45 11.45
C PRO A 53 -3.48 -8.67 10.97
N LEU A 54 -2.33 -9.34 10.84
CA LEU A 54 -1.12 -8.76 10.23
C LEU A 54 -1.41 -8.14 8.85
N GLU A 55 -2.35 -8.74 8.11
CA GLU A 55 -2.81 -8.25 6.80
C GLU A 55 -3.44 -6.86 6.86
N GLU A 56 -4.15 -6.51 7.95
CA GLU A 56 -4.80 -5.21 8.13
C GLU A 56 -3.81 -4.11 8.52
N ILE A 57 -2.73 -4.47 9.21
CA ILE A 57 -1.60 -3.58 9.53
C ILE A 57 -0.84 -3.24 8.25
N HIS A 58 -0.54 -4.24 7.41
CA HIS A 58 0.09 -4.01 6.11
C HIS A 58 -0.79 -3.19 5.16
N CYS A 59 -2.12 -3.19 5.33
CA CYS A 59 -3.05 -2.41 4.50
C CYS A 59 -2.99 -0.89 4.71
N ARG A 60 -2.54 -0.38 5.88
CA ARG A 60 -2.74 1.04 6.24
C ARG A 60 -1.77 2.02 5.58
N HIS A 61 -0.59 1.60 5.14
CA HIS A 61 0.21 2.39 4.21
C HIS A 61 -0.25 2.15 2.75
N ARG A 62 -1.55 2.37 2.49
CA ARG A 62 -2.25 1.94 1.27
C ARG A 62 -1.53 2.39 -0.01
N GLN A 63 -1.04 3.63 -0.05
CA GLN A 63 -0.33 4.15 -1.21
C GLN A 63 1.16 3.81 -1.17
N ALA A 64 1.90 4.13 -0.11
CA ALA A 64 3.35 3.87 -0.15
C ALA A 64 3.73 2.39 -0.19
N SER A 65 2.96 1.45 0.41
CA SER A 65 3.25 0.02 0.21
C SER A 65 2.93 -0.44 -1.21
N VAL A 66 1.85 0.06 -1.82
CA VAL A 66 1.50 -0.27 -3.21
C VAL A 66 2.55 0.29 -4.17
N VAL A 67 3.00 1.53 -3.93
CA VAL A 67 4.08 2.18 -4.68
C VAL A 67 5.36 1.36 -4.55
N ILE A 68 5.80 1.02 -3.35
CA ILE A 68 7.02 0.23 -3.12
C ILE A 68 6.92 -1.15 -3.80
N ILE A 69 5.81 -1.88 -3.62
CA ILE A 69 5.62 -3.18 -4.27
C ILE A 69 5.63 -3.01 -5.79
N GLY A 70 4.95 -1.97 -6.30
CA GLY A 70 4.89 -1.64 -7.71
C GLY A 70 6.24 -1.31 -8.33
N GLU A 71 7.06 -0.49 -7.66
CA GLU A 71 8.43 -0.17 -8.06
C GLU A 71 9.33 -1.41 -8.04
N VAL A 72 9.17 -2.30 -7.06
CA VAL A 72 9.92 -3.56 -6.98
C VAL A 72 9.59 -4.50 -8.14
N ILE A 73 8.32 -4.56 -8.55
CA ILE A 73 7.89 -5.48 -9.62
C ILE A 73 8.03 -4.91 -11.04
N ALA A 74 8.07 -3.58 -11.20
CA ALA A 74 8.13 -2.94 -12.52
C ALA A 74 9.32 -3.40 -13.39
N PRO A 75 10.57 -3.50 -12.89
CA PRO A 75 11.69 -3.99 -13.69
C PRO A 75 11.47 -5.41 -14.22
N ARG A 76 10.84 -6.29 -13.41
CA ARG A 76 10.53 -7.67 -13.82
C ARG A 76 9.43 -7.71 -14.89
N LEU A 77 8.42 -6.86 -14.74
CA LEU A 77 7.33 -6.74 -15.70
C LEU A 77 7.83 -6.28 -17.08
N GLN A 78 8.80 -5.36 -17.08
CA GLN A 78 9.48 -4.90 -18.30
C GLN A 78 10.33 -6.00 -18.96
N GLN A 79 11.05 -6.81 -18.17
CA GLN A 79 11.85 -7.93 -18.69
C GLN A 79 11.02 -9.05 -19.30
N GLN A 80 9.79 -9.25 -18.80
CA GLN A 80 8.88 -10.26 -19.32
C GLN A 80 8.02 -9.78 -20.50
N ASP A 81 8.28 -8.58 -21.04
CA ASP A 81 7.52 -7.94 -22.12
C ASP A 81 6.01 -7.92 -21.83
N GLY A 82 5.66 -7.59 -20.59
CA GLY A 82 4.26 -7.53 -20.15
C GLY A 82 3.56 -8.90 -20.05
N ARG A 83 4.25 -10.04 -20.18
CA ARG A 83 3.65 -11.37 -19.97
C ARG A 83 3.03 -11.46 -18.57
N LEU A 84 1.71 -11.67 -18.57
CA LEU A 84 0.75 -11.92 -17.49
C LEU A 84 1.37 -12.21 -16.11
N MET A 85 1.95 -11.19 -15.49
CA MET A 85 2.20 -11.19 -14.06
C MET A 85 0.84 -11.14 -13.36
N HIS A 86 0.53 -12.19 -12.62
CA HIS A 86 -0.72 -12.26 -11.87
C HIS A 86 -0.51 -11.78 -10.43
N PRO A 87 -1.53 -11.18 -9.79
CA PRO A 87 -1.46 -10.78 -8.38
C PRO A 87 -1.02 -11.92 -7.44
N LYS A 88 -1.36 -13.18 -7.76
CA LYS A 88 -0.91 -14.35 -7.00
C LYS A 88 0.60 -14.53 -7.01
N ASN A 89 1.25 -14.27 -8.14
CA ASN A 89 2.71 -14.36 -8.27
C ASN A 89 3.36 -13.27 -7.43
N ILE A 90 2.80 -12.06 -7.44
CA ILE A 90 3.28 -10.94 -6.63
C ILE A 90 3.18 -11.25 -5.13
N ILE A 91 2.08 -11.89 -4.68
CA ILE A 91 1.96 -12.31 -3.28
C ILE A 91 3.08 -13.28 -2.89
N VAL A 92 3.33 -14.30 -3.72
CA VAL A 92 4.37 -15.29 -3.48
C VAL A 92 5.76 -14.65 -3.48
N ASP A 93 6.02 -13.77 -4.43
CA ASP A 93 7.29 -13.07 -4.58
C ASP A 93 7.59 -12.16 -3.38
N ILE A 94 6.62 -11.35 -2.96
CA ILE A 94 6.78 -10.45 -1.81
C ILE A 94 6.94 -11.24 -0.51
N GLN A 95 6.21 -12.35 -0.36
CA GLN A 95 6.38 -13.26 0.77
C GLN A 95 7.78 -13.90 0.75
N SER A 96 8.27 -14.34 -0.40
CA SER A 96 9.57 -15.00 -0.52
C SER A 96 10.75 -14.04 -0.33
N MET A 97 10.66 -12.82 -0.87
CA MET A 97 11.76 -11.85 -0.83
C MET A 97 11.83 -11.12 0.52
N TYR A 98 10.68 -10.82 1.11
CA TYR A 98 10.59 -9.94 2.28
C TYR A 98 9.93 -10.58 3.50
N GLY A 99 9.36 -11.78 3.39
CA GLY A 99 8.61 -12.43 4.47
C GLY A 99 7.25 -11.79 4.75
N ILE A 100 6.75 -10.94 3.84
CA ILE A 100 5.56 -10.11 4.03
C ILE A 100 4.37 -10.72 3.27
N GLN A 101 3.30 -11.02 4.01
CA GLN A 101 2.04 -11.45 3.42
C GLN A 101 1.20 -10.22 3.05
N ILE A 102 0.76 -10.16 1.79
CA ILE A 102 -0.08 -9.09 1.26
C ILE A 102 -1.40 -9.65 0.73
N MET A 103 -2.47 -8.85 0.83
CA MET A 103 -3.78 -9.21 0.30
C MET A 103 -3.78 -9.23 -1.24
N TYR A 104 -4.66 -10.05 -1.83
CA TYR A 104 -4.85 -10.13 -3.28
C TYR A 104 -5.19 -8.78 -3.92
N SER A 105 -6.10 -8.01 -3.30
CA SER A 105 -6.47 -6.67 -3.78
C SER A 105 -5.27 -5.72 -3.83
N LYS A 106 -4.37 -5.81 -2.85
CA LYS A 106 -3.14 -5.02 -2.81
C LYS A 106 -2.15 -5.41 -3.91
N ALA A 107 -1.98 -6.72 -4.14
CA ALA A 107 -1.17 -7.21 -5.25
C ALA A 107 -1.72 -6.77 -6.61
N HIS A 108 -3.05 -6.73 -6.77
CA HIS A 108 -3.70 -6.20 -7.97
C HIS A 108 -3.42 -4.71 -8.14
N THR A 109 -3.64 -3.89 -7.11
CA THR A 109 -3.38 -2.44 -7.21
C THR A 109 -1.91 -2.13 -7.45
N ALA A 110 -0.98 -2.92 -6.88
CA ALA A 110 0.45 -2.77 -7.14
C ALA A 110 0.82 -3.13 -8.58
N LEU A 111 0.17 -4.15 -9.15
CA LEU A 111 0.30 -4.47 -10.57
C LEU A 111 -0.21 -3.34 -11.47
N ASP A 112 -1.39 -2.79 -11.18
CA ASP A 112 -1.96 -1.65 -11.91
C ASP A 112 -1.00 -0.44 -11.86
N TYR A 113 -0.44 -0.15 -10.68
CA TYR A 113 0.55 0.92 -10.51
C TYR A 113 1.82 0.65 -11.32
N ALA A 114 2.39 -0.55 -11.25
CA ALA A 114 3.59 -0.91 -12.01
C ALA A 114 3.37 -0.82 -13.54
N LEU A 115 2.20 -1.24 -14.02
CA LEU A 115 1.81 -1.06 -15.42
C LEU A 115 1.73 0.42 -15.79
N SER A 116 1.11 1.24 -14.94
CA SER A 116 1.04 2.69 -15.18
C SER A 116 2.41 3.37 -15.19
N LEU A 117 3.35 2.89 -14.37
CA LEU A 117 4.71 3.40 -14.31
C LEU A 117 5.51 3.08 -15.58
N LEU A 118 5.29 1.91 -16.17
CA LEU A 118 6.03 1.45 -17.36
C LEU A 118 5.45 1.96 -18.67
N TYR A 119 4.12 2.00 -18.78
CA TYR A 119 3.42 2.23 -20.03
C TYR A 119 2.58 3.52 -20.03
N GLY A 120 2.64 4.28 -18.95
CA GLY A 120 1.78 5.44 -18.74
C GLY A 120 0.39 5.06 -18.23
N THR A 121 -0.39 6.06 -17.86
CA THR A 121 -1.76 5.86 -17.42
C THR A 121 -2.67 5.55 -18.61
N HIS A 122 -3.75 4.82 -18.34
CA HIS A 122 -4.80 4.55 -19.33
C HIS A 122 -5.36 5.87 -19.90
N GLU A 123 -5.39 6.94 -19.12
CA GLU A 123 -5.84 8.27 -19.54
C GLU A 123 -4.95 8.86 -20.64
N GLU A 124 -3.63 8.73 -20.51
CA GLU A 124 -2.66 9.20 -21.52
C GLU A 124 -2.75 8.39 -22.83
N THR A 125 -3.00 7.08 -22.74
CA THR A 125 -3.19 6.23 -23.93
C THR A 125 -4.51 6.54 -24.66
N PHE A 126 -5.58 6.84 -23.91
CA PHE A 126 -6.89 7.19 -24.49
C PHE A 126 -6.92 8.58 -25.10
N GLN A 127 -6.12 9.54 -24.58
CA GLN A 127 -5.95 10.86 -25.19
C GLN A 127 -5.36 10.82 -26.60
N LEU A 128 -4.71 9.72 -26.99
CA LEU A 128 -4.16 9.52 -28.34
C LEU A 128 -5.21 8.99 -29.34
N LEU A 129 -6.35 8.47 -28.87
CA LEU A 129 -7.39 7.89 -29.74
C LEU A 129 -7.98 8.88 -30.76
N PRO A 130 -8.26 10.16 -30.44
CA PRO A 130 -8.73 11.13 -31.42
C PRO A 130 -7.72 11.35 -32.56
N SER A 131 -6.42 11.37 -32.24
CA SER A 131 -5.32 11.52 -33.19
C SER A 131 -5.23 10.33 -34.14
N PHE A 132 -5.41 9.10 -33.62
CA PHE A 132 -5.49 7.90 -34.44
C PHE A 132 -6.71 7.91 -35.36
N GLY A 133 -7.87 8.35 -34.88
CA GLY A 133 -9.07 8.54 -35.70
C GLY A 133 -8.81 9.46 -36.89
N TYR A 134 -8.18 10.60 -36.65
CA TYR A 134 -7.83 11.58 -37.70
C TYR A 134 -6.86 11.03 -38.75
N VAL A 135 -5.83 10.26 -38.35
CA VAL A 135 -4.89 9.63 -39.28
C VAL A 135 -5.57 8.57 -40.16
N LEU A 136 -6.53 7.81 -39.61
CA LEU A 136 -7.29 6.81 -40.35
C LEU A 136 -8.24 7.46 -41.37
N GLU A 137 -8.81 8.63 -41.06
CA GLU A 137 -9.63 9.40 -41.99
C GLU A 137 -8.81 9.99 -43.15
N GLN A 138 -7.62 10.52 -42.86
CA GLN A 138 -6.74 11.05 -43.91
C GLN A 138 -6.25 9.98 -44.89
N LYS A 139 -5.94 8.78 -44.41
CA LYS A 139 -5.54 7.65 -45.27
C LYS A 139 -6.68 7.14 -46.14
N LYS A 140 -7.94 7.24 -45.69
CA LYS A 140 -9.12 6.91 -46.51
C LYS A 140 -9.32 7.90 -47.67
N SER A 141 -9.00 9.18 -47.47
CA SER A 141 -9.11 10.21 -48.52
C SER A 141 -8.00 10.13 -49.58
N GLN A 142 -6.81 9.61 -49.24
CA GLN A 142 -5.71 9.43 -50.19
C GLN A 142 -5.87 8.21 -51.11
N HIS A 143 -6.75 7.27 -50.79
CA HIS A 143 -7.04 6.08 -51.62
C HIS A 143 -8.25 6.24 -52.54
N ASN A 144 -8.98 7.35 -52.46
CA ASN A 144 -10.15 7.68 -53.31
C ASN A 144 -9.83 8.73 -54.40
N HIS A 145 -8.56 8.83 -54.79
CA HIS A 145 -8.10 9.55 -55.99
C HIS A 145 -7.17 8.66 -56.81
#